data_AF-A0A151TF99-F1
#
_entry.id   AF-A0A151TF99-F1
#
_cell.length_a   1.000
_cell.length_b   1.000
_cell.length_c   1.000
_cell.angle_alpha   90.00
_cell.angle_beta   90.00
_cell.angle_gamma   90.00
#
_symmetry.space_group_name_H-M   'P 1'
#
loop_
_entity.id
_entity.type
_entity.pdbx_description
1 polymer ?
#
loop_
_entity_poly.entity_id
_entity_poly.type
_entity_poly.pdbx_seq_one_letter_code
_entity_poly.pdbx_strand_id
1 'polypeptide(L)' 'NGTNLTKKGWKLVESEFNMKSGRKYGKSQFRNKWDNLKKEWSIWYKLFDKETGLGWDNVRNTIDASSEWNYYNKRCNSP' A
#
# COMPACT_ATOMS: atom_id res chain seq x y z
N ASN A 1 -8.39 13.54 -0.13
CA ASN A 1 -8.56 13.58 -1.61
C ASN A 1 -7.23 13.89 -2.28
N GLY A 2 -6.42 12.87 -2.57
CA GLY A 2 -5.07 13.02 -3.14
C GLY A 2 -5.08 12.97 -4.66
N THR A 3 -4.52 14.01 -5.25
CA THR A 3 -4.53 14.42 -6.66
C THR A 3 -3.92 13.40 -7.62
N ASN A 4 -4.60 13.14 -8.73
CA ASN A 4 -4.06 12.38 -9.86
C ASN A 4 -2.75 12.99 -10.36
N LEU A 5 -1.79 12.15 -10.78
CA LEU A 5 -0.57 12.62 -11.44
C LEU A 5 -0.94 13.40 -12.71
N THR A 6 -0.19 14.48 -12.97
CA THR A 6 -0.32 15.26 -14.20
C THR A 6 0.07 14.42 -15.43
N LYS A 7 -0.31 14.87 -16.64
CA LYS A 7 0.11 14.21 -17.88
C LYS A 7 1.63 14.09 -18.00
N LYS A 8 2.37 15.12 -17.56
CA LYS A 8 3.84 15.10 -17.50
C LYS A 8 4.35 14.09 -16.47
N GLY A 9 3.74 14.05 -15.28
CA GLY A 9 4.09 13.08 -14.24
C GLY A 9 3.94 11.62 -14.70
N TRP A 10 2.85 11.29 -15.37
CA TRP A 10 2.66 9.94 -15.93
C TRP A 10 3.72 9.56 -16.96
N LYS A 11 4.10 10.48 -17.84
CA LYS A 11 5.17 10.22 -18.84
C LYS A 11 6.52 9.97 -18.18
N LEU A 12 6.84 10.72 -17.12
CA LEU A 12 8.09 10.55 -16.39
C LEU A 12 8.12 9.18 -15.70
N VAL A 13 7.05 8.80 -15.00
CA VAL A 13 6.95 7.48 -14.35
C VAL A 13 7.10 6.35 -15.36
N GLU A 14 6.42 6.44 -16.50
CA GLU A 14 6.49 5.44 -17.56
C GLU A 14 7.92 5.31 -18.12
N SER A 15 8.56 6.44 -18.44
CA SER A 15 9.92 6.47 -18.98
C SER A 15 10.94 5.91 -17.99
N GLU A 16 10.97 6.44 -16.77
CA GLU A 16 11.95 6.08 -15.75
C GLU A 16 11.81 4.63 -15.31
N PHE A 17 10.57 4.17 -15.09
CA PHE A 17 10.34 2.79 -14.68
C PHE A 17 10.76 1.81 -15.77
N ASN A 18 10.36 2.06 -17.02
CA ASN A 18 10.70 1.17 -18.13
C ASN A 18 12.20 1.14 -18.39
N MET A 19 12.87 2.30 -18.31
CA MET A 19 14.33 2.40 -18.43
C MET A 19 15.05 1.60 -17.33
N LYS A 20 14.64 1.75 -16.06
CA LYS A 20 15.30 1.09 -14.92
C LYS A 20 15.00 -0.41 -14.83
N SER A 21 13.79 -0.81 -15.21
CA SER A 21 13.36 -2.21 -15.09
C SER A 21 13.63 -3.05 -16.35
N GLY A 22 13.93 -2.41 -17.49
CA GLY A 22 14.02 -3.07 -18.79
C GLY A 22 12.67 -3.58 -19.31
N ARG A 23 11.55 -3.21 -18.68
CA ARG A 23 10.20 -3.64 -19.05
C ARG A 23 9.50 -2.55 -19.86
N LYS A 24 8.44 -2.91 -20.59
CA LYS A 24 7.62 -1.97 -21.35
C LYS A 24 6.19 -1.96 -20.83
N TYR A 25 5.95 -1.19 -19.78
CA TYR A 25 4.62 -0.93 -19.27
C TYR A 25 4.07 0.39 -19.80
N GLY A 26 2.77 0.43 -20.08
CA GLY A 26 2.07 1.63 -20.51
C GLY A 26 1.36 2.34 -19.36
N LYS A 27 0.97 3.59 -19.61
CA LYS A 27 0.24 4.43 -18.64
C LYS A 27 -0.95 3.76 -17.94
N SER A 28 -1.75 2.95 -18.64
CA SER A 28 -2.93 2.28 -18.04
C SER A 28 -2.53 1.30 -16.94
N GLN A 29 -1.42 0.58 -17.11
CA GLN A 29 -0.92 -0.37 -16.12
C GLN A 29 -0.43 0.35 -14.87
N PHE A 30 0.28 1.47 -15.03
CA PHE A 30 0.69 2.29 -13.90
C PHE A 30 -0.49 2.93 -13.17
N ARG A 31 -1.53 3.35 -13.90
CA ARG A 31 -2.76 3.87 -13.29
C ARG A 31 -3.47 2.82 -12.45
N ASN A 32 -3.62 1.61 -12.99
CA ASN A 32 -4.21 0.50 -12.25
C ASN A 32 -3.41 0.18 -10.98
N LYS A 33 -2.07 0.12 -11.07
CA LYS A 33 -1.22 -0.11 -9.90
C LYS A 33 -1.32 1.03 -8.89
N TRP A 34 -1.33 2.28 -9.33
CA TRP A 34 -1.51 3.46 -8.48
C TRP A 34 -2.84 3.45 -7.73
N ASP A 35 -3.93 3.11 -8.42
CA ASP A 35 -5.25 3.02 -7.80
C ASP A 35 -5.33 1.89 -6.77
N ASN A 36 -4.68 0.74 -7.03
CA ASN A 36 -4.56 -0.33 -6.05
C ASN A 36 -3.71 0.07 -4.84
N LEU A 37 -2.56 0.72 -5.05
CA LEU A 37 -1.70 1.20 -3.98
C LEU A 37 -2.41 2.20 -3.07
N LYS A 38 -3.24 3.11 -3.63
CA LYS A 38 -4.06 4.01 -2.82
C LYS A 38 -5.09 3.27 -1.96
N LYS A 39 -5.69 2.20 -2.49
CA LYS A 39 -6.64 1.37 -1.73
C LYS A 39 -5.92 0.64 -0.59
N GLU A 40 -4.81 -0.02 -0.88
CA GLU A 40 -3.97 -0.69 0.11
C GLU A 40 -3.49 0.29 1.19
N TRP A 41 -3.01 1.46 0.79
CA TRP A 41 -2.61 2.52 1.72
C TRP A 41 -3.77 2.99 2.59
N SER A 42 -4.98 3.15 2.04
CA SER A 42 -6.15 3.52 2.84
C SER A 42 -6.54 2.46 3.86
N ILE A 43 -6.40 1.17 3.52
CA ILE A 43 -6.63 0.06 4.45
C ILE A 43 -5.56 0.09 5.55
N TRP A 44 -4.29 0.20 5.16
CA TRP A 44 -3.15 0.29 6.09
C TRP A 44 -3.31 1.47 7.04
N TYR A 45 -3.62 2.66 6.53
CA TYR A 45 -3.86 3.85 7.34
C TYR A 45 -5.02 3.63 8.33
N LYS A 46 -6.14 3.03 7.90
CA LYS A 46 -7.25 2.73 8.81
C LYS A 46 -6.88 1.74 9.90
N LEU A 47 -6.03 0.75 9.61
CA LEU A 47 -5.53 -0.18 10.61
C LEU A 47 -4.70 0.56 11.66
N PHE A 48 -3.77 1.43 11.24
CA PHE A 48 -2.97 2.22 12.19
C PHE A 48 -3.78 3.27 12.96
N ASP A 49 -4.73 3.93 12.31
CA ASP A 49 -5.53 5.03 12.87
C ASP A 49 -6.63 4.53 13.84
N LYS A 50 -7.18 3.32 13.61
CA LYS A 50 -8.25 2.75 14.45
C LYS A 50 -7.77 1.73 15.48
N GLU A 51 -6.70 0.99 15.20
CA GLU A 51 -6.12 0.03 16.15
C GLU A 51 -5.03 0.73 16.97
N THR A 52 -5.43 1.68 17.82
CA THR A 52 -4.55 2.32 18.80
C THR A 52 -4.07 1.28 19.82
N GLY A 53 -3.03 0.54 19.47
CA GLY A 53 -2.43 -0.49 20.33
C GLY A 53 -1.40 -1.37 19.63
N LEU A 54 -1.30 -1.30 18.30
CA LEU A 54 -0.28 -2.02 17.55
C LEU A 54 1.04 -1.23 17.59
N GLY A 55 1.99 -1.71 18.39
CA GLY A 55 3.34 -1.15 18.41
C GLY A 55 4.03 -1.37 17.07
N TRP A 56 4.90 -0.47 16.65
CA TRP A 56 5.80 -0.74 15.53
C TRP A 56 7.06 -1.45 16.05
N ASP A 57 7.31 -2.69 15.62
CA ASP A 57 8.54 -3.41 15.94
C ASP A 57 9.66 -2.96 15.00
N ASN A 58 10.49 -2.02 15.46
CA ASN A 58 11.64 -1.51 14.72
C ASN A 58 12.74 -2.56 14.47
N VAL A 59 12.76 -3.67 15.24
CA VAL A 59 13.75 -4.74 15.07
C VAL A 59 13.34 -5.66 13.92
N ARG A 60 12.04 -5.96 13.81
CA ARG A 60 11.49 -6.85 12.78
C ARG A 60 10.99 -6.12 11.54
N ASN A 61 10.86 -4.79 11.58
CA ASN A 61 10.17 -3.97 10.58
C ASN A 61 8.73 -4.45 10.32
N THR A 62 8.06 -4.90 11.37
CA THR A 62 6.68 -5.40 11.31
C THR A 62 5.81 -4.74 12.35
N ILE A 63 4.50 -4.86 12.18
CA ILE A 63 3.53 -4.45 13.19
C ILE A 63 3.60 -5.46 14.34
N ASP A 64 3.89 -4.98 15.55
CA ASP A 64 3.78 -5.75 16.79
C ASP A 64 2.30 -5.86 17.16
N ALA A 65 1.71 -6.97 16.73
CA ALA A 65 0.34 -7.32 17.04
C ALA A 65 0.27 -8.02 18.39
N SER A 66 -0.51 -7.46 19.32
CA SER A 66 -0.79 -8.14 20.59
C SER A 66 -1.37 -9.53 20.34
N SER A 67 -1.12 -10.46 21.26
CA SER A 67 -1.70 -11.81 21.23
C SER A 67 -3.23 -11.79 21.15
N GLU A 68 -3.85 -10.77 21.74
CA GLU A 68 -5.29 -10.51 21.71
C GLU A 68 -5.78 -10.10 20.31
N TRP A 69 -5.07 -9.21 19.60
CA TRP A 69 -5.39 -8.86 18.20
C TRP A 69 -5.33 -10.09 17.27
N ASN A 70 -4.31 -10.94 17.44
CA ASN A 70 -4.18 -12.17 16.67
C ASN A 70 -5.35 -13.14 16.91
N TYR A 71 -5.90 -13.19 18.12
CA TYR A 71 -7.07 -13.99 18.46
C TYR A 71 -8.35 -13.45 17.78
N TYR A 72 -8.60 -12.14 17.87
CA TYR A 72 -9.76 -11.51 17.23
C TYR A 72 -9.72 -11.60 15.70
N ASN A 73 -8.56 -11.33 15.09
CA ASN A 73 -8.42 -11.32 13.64
C ASN A 73 -8.63 -12.73 13.04
N LYS A 74 -8.16 -13.79 13.71
CA LYS A 74 -8.44 -15.17 13.31
C LYS A 74 -9.93 -15.52 13.36
N ARG A 75 -10.68 -14.96 14.31
CA ARG A 75 -12.10 -15.24 14.50
C ARG A 75 -12.99 -14.43 13.55
N CYS A 76 -12.60 -13.19 13.22
CA CYS A 76 -13.36 -12.31 12.34
C CYS A 76 -13.02 -12.46 10.85
N ASN A 77 -11.82 -12.96 10.50
CA ASN A 77 -11.40 -13.22 9.12
C ASN A 77 -11.25 -14.72 8.79
N SER A 78 -11.90 -15.61 9.56
CA SER A 78 -12.05 -17.01 9.12
C SER A 78 -13.03 -17.07 7.93
N PRO A 79 -12.76 -17.87 6.89
CA PRO A 79 -13.69 -18.09 5.76
C PRO A 79 -15.07 -18.56 6.20
#